data_AF-A0AAU5D0N4-F1
#
_entry.id   AF-A0AAU5D0N4-F1
#
_cell.length_a   1.000
_cell.length_b   1.000
_cell.length_c   1.000
_cell.angle_alpha   90.00
_cell.angle_beta   90.00
_cell.angle_gamma   90.00
#
_symmetry.space_group_name_H-M   'P 1'
#
loop_
_entity.id
_entity.type
_entity.pdbx_description
1 polymer ?
#
loop_
_entity_poly.entity_id
_entity_poly.type
_entity_poly.pdbx_seq_one_letter_code
_entity_poly.pdbx_strand_id
1 'polypeptide(L)'
;MTALARLFPRDRAEKLFKTPTANLASNGSAQHPDKRKAGGHGPTLEDEVCFLLNVDPDEVADNGPHSPADWWGPFAACVYRWEIFMGRQAPVPLMRGPRGGLKLAPKFAEWMMGLPDGWVTDVPGLTREEQIGRIGNGVCPQQAHHAFGFLRDQLHKALTEESTQHG
;
A
#
# COMPACT_ATOMS: atom_id res chain seq x y z
N MET A 1 0.17 20.55 -16.81
CA MET A 1 -0.30 20.27 -15.43
C MET A 1 -1.74 20.77 -15.23
N THR A 2 -2.67 20.41 -16.12
CA THR A 2 -4.01 21.03 -16.09
C THR A 2 -5.05 20.11 -16.76
N ALA A 3 -5.76 19.31 -15.95
CA ALA A 3 -7.11 18.77 -16.18
C ALA A 3 -7.47 17.68 -15.14
N LEU A 4 -6.52 16.81 -14.80
CA LEU A 4 -6.78 15.62 -13.95
C LEU A 4 -6.92 15.92 -12.44
N ALA A 5 -6.33 17.01 -11.94
CA ALA A 5 -6.39 17.38 -10.52
C ALA A 5 -7.80 17.81 -10.03
N ARG A 6 -8.80 17.88 -10.92
CA ARG A 6 -10.18 18.28 -10.60
C ARG A 6 -11.18 17.13 -10.45
N LEU A 7 -10.80 15.88 -10.75
CA LEU A 7 -11.75 14.75 -10.67
C LEU A 7 -11.95 14.18 -9.26
N PHE A 8 -11.04 14.45 -8.32
CA PHE A 8 -11.12 13.88 -6.98
C PHE A 8 -10.78 14.93 -5.92
N PRO A 9 -11.78 15.43 -5.19
CA PRO A 9 -11.54 16.28 -4.03
C PRO A 9 -10.63 15.54 -3.03
N ARG A 10 -9.64 16.25 -2.46
CA ARG A 10 -8.61 15.70 -1.56
C ARG A 10 -9.21 14.95 -0.35
N ASP A 11 -10.46 15.24 -0.04
CA ASP A 11 -11.36 14.78 1.02
C ASP A 11 -12.26 13.57 0.65
N ARG A 12 -12.26 13.08 -0.60
CA ARG A 12 -13.26 12.10 -1.11
C ARG A 12 -12.77 10.68 -1.40
N ALA A 13 -11.64 10.24 -0.85
CA ALA A 13 -11.43 8.79 -0.73
C ALA A 13 -12.23 8.31 0.49
N GLU A 14 -13.55 8.14 0.34
CA GLU A 14 -14.44 7.79 1.45
C GLU A 14 -14.06 6.44 2.10
N LYS A 15 -13.43 5.55 1.33
CA LYS A 15 -12.91 4.28 1.81
C LYS A 15 -11.45 4.09 1.41
N LEU A 16 -10.61 3.85 2.40
CA LEU A 16 -9.20 3.51 2.24
C LEU A 16 -8.98 2.06 2.64
N PHE A 17 -8.05 1.39 1.96
CA PHE A 17 -7.54 0.10 2.41
C PHE A 17 -6.87 0.21 3.78
N LYS A 18 -6.85 -0.90 4.51
CA LYS A 18 -5.92 -1.08 5.62
C LYS A 18 -4.48 -1.08 5.12
N THR A 19 -3.58 -0.58 5.95
CA THR A 19 -2.15 -0.66 5.67
C THR A 19 -1.67 -2.12 5.77
N PRO A 20 -0.75 -2.55 4.89
CA PRO A 20 -0.04 -3.81 5.10
C PRO A 20 0.63 -3.81 6.48
N THR A 21 0.57 -4.93 7.20
CA THR A 21 1.26 -5.11 8.48
C THR A 21 2.02 -6.43 8.46
N ALA A 22 3.14 -6.50 9.18
CA ALA A 22 3.96 -7.71 9.19
C ALA A 22 3.24 -8.95 9.74
N ASN A 23 2.22 -8.77 10.60
CA ASN A 23 1.39 -9.87 11.10
C ASN A 23 0.68 -10.64 9.97
N LEU A 24 0.49 -10.04 8.79
CA LEU A 24 -0.05 -10.73 7.62
C LEU A 24 0.84 -11.89 7.12
N ALA A 25 2.11 -11.93 7.53
CA ALA A 25 3.03 -13.04 7.21
C ALA A 25 2.71 -14.31 8.00
N SER A 26 2.19 -14.19 9.22
CA SER A 26 1.99 -15.31 10.15
C SER A 26 0.53 -15.54 10.54
N ASN A 27 -0.37 -14.61 10.21
CA ASN A 27 -1.78 -14.70 10.55
C ASN A 27 -2.50 -15.86 9.84
N GLY A 28 -3.56 -16.33 10.49
CA GLY A 28 -4.51 -17.29 9.92
C GLY A 28 -5.16 -16.78 8.62
N SER A 29 -5.94 -17.64 7.98
CA SER A 29 -6.61 -17.32 6.72
C SER A 29 -7.44 -16.03 6.80
N ALA A 30 -7.51 -15.32 5.66
CA ALA A 30 -8.43 -14.22 5.44
C ALA A 30 -9.86 -14.58 5.88
N GLN A 31 -10.59 -13.59 6.40
CA GLN A 31 -12.01 -13.71 6.71
C GLN A 31 -12.75 -12.48 6.17
N HIS A 32 -14.04 -12.62 5.90
CA HIS A 32 -14.85 -11.47 5.51
C HIS A 32 -14.72 -10.34 6.56
N PRO A 33 -14.47 -9.09 6.18
CA PRO A 33 -14.25 -7.98 7.11
C PRO A 33 -15.31 -7.84 8.20
N ASP A 34 -16.58 -8.02 7.85
CA ASP A 34 -17.68 -7.92 8.82
C ASP A 34 -17.71 -9.07 9.82
N LYS A 35 -17.31 -10.28 9.41
CA LYS A 35 -17.15 -11.43 10.32
C LYS A 35 -16.03 -11.18 11.31
N ARG A 36 -14.91 -10.59 10.87
CA ARG A 36 -13.79 -10.25 11.75
C ARG A 36 -14.17 -9.18 12.78
N LYS A 37 -14.88 -8.13 12.33
CA LYS A 37 -15.45 -7.09 13.22
C LYS A 37 -16.42 -7.65 14.25
N ALA A 38 -17.32 -8.55 13.85
CA ALA A 38 -18.25 -9.20 14.77
C ALA A 38 -17.53 -10.01 15.87
N GLY A 39 -16.33 -10.53 15.58
CA GLY A 39 -15.46 -11.18 16.56
C GLY A 39 -14.62 -10.22 17.43
N GLY A 40 -14.82 -8.90 17.34
CA GLY A 40 -14.08 -7.90 18.12
C GLY A 40 -12.70 -7.53 17.56
N HIS A 41 -12.37 -7.96 16.34
CA HIS A 41 -11.09 -7.67 15.70
C HIS A 41 -11.27 -6.76 14.48
N GLY A 42 -10.33 -5.84 14.25
CA GLY A 42 -10.30 -5.05 13.02
C GLY A 42 -9.98 -5.94 11.80
N PRO A 43 -10.55 -5.65 10.61
CA PRO A 43 -10.15 -6.34 9.40
C PRO A 43 -8.70 -6.02 9.05
N THR A 44 -8.03 -6.95 8.38
CA THR A 44 -6.68 -6.76 7.83
C THR A 44 -6.76 -6.40 6.35
N LEU A 45 -5.65 -5.98 5.76
CA LEU A 45 -5.57 -5.78 4.31
C LEU A 45 -5.90 -7.07 3.54
N GLU A 46 -5.42 -8.23 4.01
CA GLU A 46 -5.70 -9.52 3.37
C GLU A 46 -7.21 -9.84 3.35
N ASP A 47 -7.95 -9.46 4.40
CA ASP A 47 -9.42 -9.61 4.41
C ASP A 47 -10.10 -8.75 3.36
N GLU A 48 -9.67 -7.49 3.22
CA GLU A 48 -10.27 -6.56 2.27
C GLU A 48 -10.00 -6.99 0.83
N VAL A 49 -8.76 -7.36 0.50
CA VAL A 49 -8.44 -7.80 -0.87
C VAL A 49 -9.12 -9.11 -1.23
N CYS A 50 -9.17 -10.09 -0.31
CA CYS A 50 -9.72 -11.41 -0.61
C CYS A 50 -11.25 -11.46 -0.67
N PHE A 51 -11.96 -10.50 -0.06
CA PHE A 51 -13.44 -10.57 0.06
C PHE A 51 -14.18 -9.37 -0.51
N LEU A 52 -13.54 -8.22 -0.71
CA LEU A 52 -14.24 -7.00 -1.14
C LEU A 52 -13.93 -6.59 -2.59
N LEU A 53 -13.00 -7.27 -3.26
CA LEU A 53 -12.58 -6.95 -4.62
C LEU A 53 -13.15 -7.95 -5.61
N ASN A 54 -13.36 -7.48 -6.84
CA ASN A 54 -13.85 -8.29 -7.95
C ASN A 54 -12.72 -8.48 -8.97
N VAL A 55 -11.71 -9.27 -8.60
CA VAL A 55 -10.51 -9.49 -9.41
C VAL A 55 -10.20 -10.97 -9.49
N ASP A 56 -9.91 -11.48 -10.68
CA ASP A 56 -9.33 -12.81 -10.83
C ASP A 56 -7.83 -12.76 -10.49
N PRO A 57 -7.31 -13.58 -9.55
CA PRO A 57 -5.87 -13.62 -9.26
C PRO A 57 -4.99 -13.96 -10.48
N ASP A 58 -5.55 -14.59 -11.50
CA ASP A 58 -4.84 -14.95 -12.74
C ASP A 58 -5.06 -13.91 -13.85
N GLU A 59 -5.78 -12.83 -13.57
CA GLU A 59 -5.97 -11.73 -14.50
C GLU A 59 -4.63 -11.04 -14.77
N VAL A 60 -4.37 -10.72 -16.03
CA VAL A 60 -3.23 -9.88 -16.38
C VAL A 60 -3.78 -8.49 -16.57
N ALA A 61 -3.33 -7.54 -15.73
CA ALA A 61 -3.64 -6.13 -15.93
C ALA A 61 -3.26 -5.76 -17.37
N ASP A 62 -4.14 -5.04 -18.09
CA ASP A 62 -3.82 -4.65 -19.45
C ASP A 62 -2.55 -3.74 -19.47
N ASN A 63 -1.95 -3.55 -20.64
CA ASN A 63 -0.76 -2.69 -20.77
C ASN A 63 -1.11 -1.18 -20.74
N GLY A 64 -2.25 -0.83 -20.18
CA GLY A 64 -2.74 0.51 -20.00
C GLY A 64 -2.09 1.21 -18.80
N PRO A 65 -2.36 2.51 -18.65
CA PRO A 65 -1.78 3.32 -17.58
C PRO A 65 -2.38 3.03 -16.20
N HIS A 66 -3.53 2.35 -16.14
CA HIS A 66 -4.34 2.15 -14.94
C HIS A 66 -4.95 0.75 -14.94
N SER A 67 -5.08 0.16 -13.76
CA SER A 67 -5.82 -1.08 -13.57
C SER A 67 -7.33 -0.87 -13.81
N PRO A 68 -8.08 -1.93 -14.19
CA PRO A 68 -9.52 -1.83 -14.40
C PRO A 68 -10.26 -1.30 -13.17
N ALA A 69 -11.14 -0.32 -13.34
CA ALA A 69 -11.79 0.36 -12.21
C ALA A 69 -12.80 -0.54 -11.46
N ASP A 70 -13.41 -1.49 -12.16
CA ASP A 70 -14.38 -2.46 -11.66
C ASP A 70 -13.80 -3.50 -10.70
N TRP A 71 -12.47 -3.70 -10.74
CA TRP A 71 -11.73 -4.51 -9.77
C TRP A 71 -11.90 -4.03 -8.33
N TRP A 72 -11.90 -2.70 -8.16
CA TRP A 72 -11.60 -2.08 -6.87
C TRP A 72 -12.84 -1.74 -6.05
N GLY A 73 -14.03 -1.82 -6.65
CA GLY A 73 -15.29 -1.45 -6.02
C GLY A 73 -15.19 -0.11 -5.26
N PRO A 74 -15.47 -0.07 -3.94
CA PRO A 74 -15.44 1.17 -3.17
C PRO A 74 -14.04 1.78 -3.00
N PHE A 75 -12.96 1.06 -3.33
CA PHE A 75 -11.58 1.54 -3.24
C PHE A 75 -11.07 2.17 -4.54
N ALA A 76 -11.85 2.16 -5.63
CA ALA A 76 -11.41 2.61 -6.95
C ALA A 76 -10.81 4.02 -6.94
N ALA A 77 -11.42 4.96 -6.21
CA ALA A 77 -10.93 6.33 -6.13
C ALA A 77 -9.56 6.45 -5.44
N CYS A 78 -9.31 5.67 -4.37
CA CYS A 78 -8.02 5.73 -3.67
C CYS A 78 -6.91 5.03 -4.46
N VAL A 79 -7.24 3.92 -5.13
CA VAL A 79 -6.33 3.20 -6.03
C VAL A 79 -5.92 4.10 -7.18
N TYR A 80 -6.88 4.69 -7.90
CA TYR A 80 -6.60 5.59 -9.01
C TYR A 80 -5.69 6.75 -8.60
N ARG A 81 -5.97 7.39 -7.46
CA ARG A 81 -5.13 8.47 -6.92
C ARG A 81 -3.69 8.00 -6.66
N TRP A 82 -3.53 6.79 -6.15
CA TRP A 82 -2.22 6.23 -5.88
C TRP A 82 -1.48 5.82 -7.16
N GLU A 83 -2.17 5.30 -8.17
CA GLU A 83 -1.58 5.02 -9.50
C GLU A 83 -1.02 6.28 -10.15
N ILE A 84 -1.78 7.39 -10.11
CA ILE A 84 -1.33 8.69 -10.60
C ILE A 84 -0.07 9.15 -9.86
N PHE A 85 -0.02 8.95 -8.55
CA PHE A 85 1.14 9.33 -7.75
C PHE A 85 2.36 8.45 -8.02
N MET A 86 2.16 7.14 -8.13
CA MET A 86 3.20 6.15 -8.38
C MET A 86 3.70 6.16 -9.82
N GLY A 87 2.93 6.73 -10.76
CA GLY A 87 3.24 6.73 -12.19
C GLY A 87 3.20 5.33 -12.82
N ARG A 88 2.56 4.37 -12.15
CA ARG A 88 2.41 2.98 -12.60
C ARG A 88 1.07 2.42 -12.10
N GLN A 89 0.48 1.54 -12.91
CA GLN A 89 -0.77 0.87 -12.56
C GLN A 89 -0.62 0.04 -11.28
N ALA A 90 -1.74 -0.14 -10.58
CA ALA A 90 -1.81 -1.05 -9.46
C ALA A 90 -1.66 -2.49 -9.95
N PRO A 91 -0.77 -3.30 -9.36
CA PRO A 91 -0.68 -4.72 -9.70
C PRO A 91 -1.92 -5.46 -9.18
N VAL A 92 -2.16 -6.65 -9.72
CA VAL A 92 -3.21 -7.56 -9.25
C VAL A 92 -3.05 -7.77 -7.74
N PRO A 93 -4.10 -7.51 -6.92
CA PRO A 93 -4.00 -7.49 -5.47
C PRO A 93 -3.99 -8.90 -4.85
N LEU A 94 -4.27 -9.92 -5.66
CA LEU A 94 -4.51 -11.29 -5.23
C LEU A 94 -3.52 -12.26 -5.89
N MET A 95 -3.25 -13.34 -5.19
CA MET A 95 -2.57 -14.52 -5.72
C MET A 95 -3.22 -15.79 -5.18
N ARG A 96 -3.04 -16.90 -5.89
CA ARG A 96 -3.39 -18.23 -5.38
C ARG A 96 -2.32 -18.72 -4.41
N GLY A 97 -2.74 -19.12 -3.22
CA GLY A 97 -1.88 -19.83 -2.28
C GLY A 97 -1.68 -21.30 -2.66
N PRO A 98 -0.74 -22.02 -2.01
CA PRO A 98 -0.41 -23.42 -2.36
C PRO A 98 -1.58 -24.41 -2.28
N ARG A 99 -2.63 -24.07 -1.51
CA ARG A 99 -3.85 -24.87 -1.34
C ARG A 99 -5.04 -24.34 -2.16
N GLY A 100 -4.80 -23.47 -3.14
CA GLY A 100 -5.82 -22.89 -4.02
C GLY A 100 -6.61 -21.71 -3.45
N GLY A 101 -6.48 -21.41 -2.16
CA GLY A 101 -7.13 -20.25 -1.53
C GLY A 101 -6.50 -18.91 -1.95
N LEU A 102 -7.31 -17.85 -1.99
CA LEU A 102 -6.85 -16.50 -2.31
C LEU A 102 -6.03 -15.89 -1.18
N LYS A 103 -4.98 -15.17 -1.56
CA LYS A 103 -4.03 -14.50 -0.65
C LYS A 103 -3.67 -13.12 -1.19
N LEU A 104 -3.32 -12.21 -0.28
CA LEU A 104 -2.73 -10.92 -0.66
C LEU A 104 -1.44 -11.14 -1.46
N ALA A 105 -1.35 -10.52 -2.63
CA ALA A 105 -0.14 -10.54 -3.46
C ALA A 105 0.94 -9.60 -2.87
N PRO A 106 2.18 -10.07 -2.66
CA PRO A 106 3.28 -9.21 -2.17
C PRO A 106 3.55 -7.98 -3.05
N LYS A 107 3.43 -8.11 -4.38
CA LYS A 107 3.62 -6.98 -5.32
C LYS A 107 2.64 -5.84 -5.05
N PHE A 108 1.40 -6.16 -4.70
CA PHE A 108 0.41 -5.15 -4.33
C PHE A 108 0.73 -4.49 -2.99
N ALA A 109 1.15 -5.26 -1.99
CA ALA A 109 1.59 -4.69 -0.71
C ALA A 109 2.81 -3.77 -0.88
N GLU A 110 3.77 -4.14 -1.72
CA GLU A 110 4.95 -3.33 -2.06
C GLU A 110 4.56 -2.02 -2.76
N TRP A 111 3.65 -2.09 -3.74
CA TRP A 111 3.08 -0.93 -4.43
C TRP A 111 2.34 0.00 -3.47
N MET A 112 1.53 -0.54 -2.55
CA MET A 112 0.83 0.23 -1.52
C MET A 112 1.79 0.99 -0.61
N MET A 113 2.96 0.40 -0.30
CA MET A 113 3.98 1.05 0.51
C MET A 113 4.79 2.11 -0.25
N GLY A 114 4.52 2.31 -1.54
CA GLY A 114 5.17 3.32 -2.36
C GLY A 114 6.60 2.96 -2.76
N LEU A 115 6.94 1.68 -2.72
CA LEU A 115 8.25 1.17 -3.07
C LEU A 115 8.43 1.07 -4.60
N PRO A 116 9.68 1.15 -5.10
CA PRO A 116 9.99 0.79 -6.48
C PRO A 116 9.51 -0.64 -6.78
N ASP A 117 9.13 -0.89 -8.04
CA ASP A 117 8.71 -2.22 -8.47
C ASP A 117 9.85 -3.22 -8.29
N GLY A 118 9.58 -4.36 -7.65
CA GLY A 118 10.56 -5.41 -7.41
C GLY A 118 11.47 -5.20 -6.20
N TRP A 119 11.32 -4.10 -5.45
CA TRP A 119 12.24 -3.72 -4.36
C TRP A 119 12.45 -4.82 -3.30
N VAL A 120 11.36 -5.45 -2.86
CA VAL A 120 11.33 -6.64 -2.00
C VAL A 120 10.96 -7.87 -2.83
N THR A 121 10.04 -7.71 -3.77
CA THR A 121 9.39 -8.85 -4.43
C THR A 121 10.25 -9.56 -5.48
N ASP A 122 11.27 -8.90 -6.03
CA ASP A 122 12.22 -9.51 -6.97
C ASP A 122 13.53 -9.96 -6.27
N VAL A 123 13.61 -9.89 -4.93
CA VAL A 123 14.76 -10.39 -4.17
C VAL A 123 14.76 -11.93 -4.20
N PRO A 124 15.80 -12.57 -4.77
CA PRO A 124 15.83 -14.03 -4.91
C PRO A 124 15.80 -14.75 -3.55
N GLY A 125 15.06 -15.86 -3.51
CA GLY A 125 15.02 -16.75 -2.34
C GLY A 125 14.09 -16.31 -1.21
N LEU A 126 13.40 -15.17 -1.31
CA LEU A 126 12.38 -14.80 -0.32
C LEU A 126 11.07 -15.55 -0.55
N THR A 127 10.56 -16.15 0.52
CA THR A 127 9.19 -16.67 0.56
C THR A 127 8.17 -15.53 0.58
N ARG A 128 6.90 -15.84 0.25
CA ARG A 128 5.80 -14.85 0.30
C ARG A 128 5.67 -14.24 1.69
N GLU A 129 5.73 -15.07 2.73
CA GLU A 129 5.63 -14.65 4.12
C GLU A 129 6.76 -13.69 4.49
N GLU A 130 7.98 -13.98 4.05
CA GLU A 130 9.14 -13.12 4.23
C GLU A 130 9.04 -11.78 3.50
N GLN A 131 8.48 -11.77 2.29
CA GLN A 131 8.22 -10.54 1.53
C GLN A 131 7.18 -9.68 2.25
N ILE A 132 6.03 -10.25 2.61
CA ILE A 132 4.95 -9.55 3.35
C ILE A 132 5.46 -9.04 4.71
N GLY A 133 6.24 -9.84 5.43
CA GLY A 133 6.82 -9.45 6.71
C GLY A 133 7.77 -8.25 6.59
N ARG A 134 8.63 -8.24 5.56
CA ARG A 134 9.53 -7.10 5.28
C ARG A 134 8.77 -5.85 4.84
N ILE A 135 7.81 -6.00 3.92
CA ILE A 135 6.98 -4.89 3.44
C ILE A 135 6.17 -4.28 4.60
N GLY A 136 5.53 -5.12 5.41
CA GLY A 136 4.67 -4.70 6.51
C GLY A 136 5.41 -4.15 7.74
N ASN A 137 6.73 -4.39 7.86
CA ASN A 137 7.61 -3.74 8.85
C ASN A 137 8.31 -2.49 8.28
N GLY A 138 8.22 -2.28 6.96
CA GLY A 138 8.82 -1.15 6.29
C GLY A 138 8.08 0.16 6.57
N VAL A 139 8.68 1.26 6.11
CA VAL A 139 8.08 2.59 6.13
C VAL A 139 7.70 3.01 4.72
N CYS A 140 6.67 3.84 4.58
CA CYS A 140 6.37 4.50 3.31
C CYS A 140 7.49 5.51 3.00
N PRO A 141 8.28 5.34 1.92
CA PRO A 141 9.46 6.18 1.64
C PRO A 141 9.13 7.67 1.57
N GLN A 142 7.95 8.02 1.06
CA GLN A 142 7.47 9.39 0.94
C GLN A 142 7.23 10.02 2.32
N GLN A 143 6.66 9.26 3.25
CA GLN A 143 6.47 9.71 4.63
C GLN A 143 7.81 9.83 5.36
N ALA A 144 8.72 8.87 5.16
CA ALA A 144 10.05 8.89 5.74
C ALA A 144 10.88 10.08 5.24
N HIS A 145 10.84 10.37 3.93
CA HIS A 145 11.51 11.52 3.35
C HIS A 145 10.99 12.83 3.93
N HIS A 146 9.67 12.97 4.07
CA HIS A 146 9.07 14.16 4.67
C HIS A 146 9.50 14.36 6.13
N ALA A 147 9.42 13.30 6.93
CA ALA A 147 9.85 13.33 8.34
C ALA A 147 11.33 13.67 8.48
N PHE A 148 12.19 13.07 7.64
CA PHE A 148 13.62 13.37 7.63
C PHE A 148 13.91 14.83 7.25
N GLY A 149 13.25 15.35 6.21
CA GLY A 149 13.37 16.76 5.83
C GLY A 149 12.97 17.70 6.97
N PHE A 150 11.86 17.39 7.65
CA PHE A 150 11.40 18.15 8.80
C PHE A 150 12.40 18.16 9.97
N LEU A 151 13.01 17.01 10.28
CA LEU A 151 14.02 16.91 11.34
C LEU A 151 15.32 17.62 10.98
N ARG A 152 15.78 17.48 9.73
CA ARG A 152 16.98 18.16 9.22
C ARG A 152 16.83 19.68 9.30
N ASP A 153 15.67 20.20 8.93
CA ASP A 153 15.41 21.65 8.95
C ASP A 153 15.37 22.20 10.38
N GLN A 154 14.88 21.42 11.35
CA GLN A 154 14.97 21.78 12.78
C GLN A 154 16.42 21.79 13.27
N LEU A 155 17.21 20.77 12.94
CA LEU A 155 18.61 20.70 13.32
C LEU A 155 19.40 21.89 12.77
N HIS A 156 19.17 22.25 11.50
CA HIS A 156 19.85 23.39 10.88
C HIS A 156 19.57 24.70 11.63
N LYS A 157 18.31 24.95 12.02
CA LYS A 157 17.93 26.14 12.81
C LYS A 157 18.66 26.18 14.15
N ALA A 158 18.64 25.09 14.90
CA ALA A 158 19.30 25.01 16.21
C ALA A 158 20.80 25.36 16.13
N LEU A 159 21.50 24.82 15.13
CA LEU A 159 22.93 25.08 14.94
C LEU A 159 23.21 26.55 14.54
N THR A 160 22.35 27.18 13.74
CA THR A 160 22.51 28.59 13.36
C THR A 160 22.18 29.56 14.48
N GLU A 161 21.23 29.23 15.35
CA GLU A 161 20.83 30.07 16.48
C GLU A 161 21.89 30.05 17.60
N GLU A 162 22.49 28.89 17.90
CA GLU A 162 23.61 28.76 18.85
C GLU A 162 24.86 29.54 18.40
N SER A 163 25.10 29.58 17.09
CA SER A 163 26.24 30.32 16.48
C SER A 163 26.09 31.83 16.59
N THR A 164 24.86 32.34 16.71
CA THR A 164 24.57 33.78 16.78
C THR A 164 24.56 34.30 18.23
N GLN A 165 24.40 33.42 19.23
CA GLN A 165 24.40 33.79 20.65
C GLN A 165 25.80 33.87 21.28
N HIS A 166 26.84 33.43 20.58
CA HIS A 166 28.23 33.41 21.09
C HIS A 166 29.19 34.35 20.33
N GLY A 167 28.66 35.31 19.56
CA GLY A 167 29.42 36.32 18.80
C GLY A 167 29.28 37.73 19.34
#